data_AF-A5L6J1-F1
#
_entry.id   AF-A5L6J1-F1
#
_cell.length_a   1.000
_cell.length_b   1.000
_cell.length_c   1.000
_cell.angle_alpha   90.00
_cell.angle_beta   90.00
_cell.angle_gamma   90.00
#
_symmetry.space_group_name_H-M   'P 1'
#
loop_
_entity.id
_entity.type
_entity.pdbx_description
1 polymer ?
#
loop_
_entity_poly.entity_id
_entity_poly.type
_entity_poly.pdbx_seq_one_letter_code
_entity_poly.pdbx_strand_id
1 'polypeptide(L)'
;MLIFWNNYRWGAADVLLMEEDNVYNFKDLTKLIIDVLDASLTAAGYPQSKPFALLGKSIIDALPDSAMTNDHDYVDVYYTLEENQRYDNYPGASGNAEIDLAPRIIDPR
;
A
#
# COMPACT_ATOMS: atom_id res chain seq x y z
N MET A 1 0.36 -18.20 8.28
CA MET A 1 1.40 -19.17 7.86
C MET A 1 2.14 -18.50 6.73
N LEU A 2 3.47 -18.37 6.82
CA LEU A 2 4.27 -17.66 5.81
C LEU A 2 4.71 -18.60 4.67
N ILE A 3 5.36 -19.72 5.02
CA ILE A 3 5.84 -20.73 4.06
C ILE A 3 5.20 -22.07 4.40
N PHE A 4 4.71 -22.78 3.38
CA PHE A 4 4.24 -24.16 3.49
C PHE A 4 5.15 -25.09 2.70
N TRP A 5 6.09 -25.73 3.40
CA TRP A 5 7.22 -26.44 2.80
C TRP A 5 6.85 -27.60 1.89
N ASN A 6 5.71 -28.26 2.09
CA ASN A 6 5.24 -29.34 1.22
C ASN A 6 4.99 -28.90 -0.24
N ASN A 7 4.89 -27.60 -0.52
CA ASN A 7 4.76 -27.06 -1.87
C ASN A 7 6.12 -26.76 -2.54
N TYR A 8 7.24 -26.88 -1.80
CA TYR A 8 8.57 -26.53 -2.27
C TYR A 8 9.41 -27.79 -2.44
N ARG A 9 10.23 -27.81 -3.48
CA ARG A 9 11.15 -28.92 -3.76
C ARG A 9 12.36 -28.93 -2.83
N TRP A 10 12.75 -27.76 -2.33
CA TRP A 10 13.91 -27.56 -1.49
C TRP A 10 13.47 -26.95 -0.17
N GLY A 11 14.17 -27.30 0.92
CA GLY A 11 13.95 -26.73 2.25
C GLY A 11 14.51 -25.31 2.39
N ALA A 12 14.40 -24.50 1.34
CA ALA A 12 14.83 -23.11 1.31
C ALA A 12 13.92 -22.29 0.37
N ALA A 13 13.59 -21.06 0.76
CA ALA A 13 12.79 -20.14 -0.04
C ALA A 13 13.19 -18.68 0.21
N ASP A 14 13.07 -17.86 -0.84
CA ASP A 14 13.13 -16.40 -0.73
C ASP A 14 11.73 -15.84 -0.49
N VAL A 15 11.61 -14.81 0.34
CA VAL A 15 10.35 -14.13 0.64
C VAL A 15 10.46 -12.66 0.30
N LEU A 16 9.57 -12.19 -0.57
CA LEU A 16 9.36 -10.77 -0.84
C LEU A 16 8.27 -10.23 0.08
N LEU A 17 8.60 -9.20 0.85
CA LEU A 17 7.64 -8.48 1.69
C LEU A 17 7.19 -7.21 0.96
N MET A 18 5.88 -7.08 0.81
CA MET A 18 5.23 -5.91 0.20
C MET A 18 4.21 -5.34 1.18
N GLU A 19 3.98 -4.03 1.13
CA GLU A 19 2.91 -3.40 1.89
C GLU A 19 1.56 -3.74 1.27
N GLU A 20 0.64 -4.27 2.09
CA GLU A 20 -0.75 -4.41 1.68
C GLU A 20 -1.49 -3.10 1.97
N ASP A 21 -1.39 -2.17 1.04
CA ASP A 21 -2.22 -0.98 1.07
C ASP A 21 -3.66 -1.27 0.65
N ASN A 22 -4.60 -0.63 1.33
CA ASN A 22 -5.96 -0.56 0.83
C ASN A 22 -5.96 0.33 -0.41
N VAL A 23 -6.48 -0.19 -1.52
CA VAL A 23 -6.67 0.53 -2.79
C VAL A 23 -7.71 1.64 -2.59
N TYR A 24 -7.32 2.73 -1.95
CA TYR A 24 -8.15 3.91 -1.75
C TYR A 24 -7.67 5.00 -2.71
N ASN A 25 -8.52 5.34 -3.67
CA ASN A 25 -8.25 6.41 -4.61
C ASN A 25 -8.73 7.75 -4.02
N PHE A 26 -7.79 8.66 -3.76
CA PHE A 26 -8.05 9.96 -3.15
C PHE A 26 -8.67 10.99 -4.10
N LYS A 27 -8.91 10.66 -5.39
CA LYS A 27 -9.51 11.59 -6.35
C LYS A 27 -10.90 12.04 -5.95
N ASP A 28 -11.76 11.11 -5.55
CA ASP A 28 -13.14 11.44 -5.20
C ASP A 28 -13.19 12.32 -3.95
N LEU A 29 -12.34 12.02 -2.97
CA LEU A 29 -12.16 12.88 -1.80
C LEU A 29 -11.66 14.27 -2.19
N THR A 30 -10.69 14.36 -3.10
CA THR A 30 -10.12 15.63 -3.55
C THR A 30 -11.15 16.47 -4.32
N LYS A 31 -11.94 15.85 -5.20
CA LYS A 31 -13.05 16.51 -5.90
C LYS A 31 -14.09 17.06 -4.93
N LEU A 32 -14.44 16.27 -3.91
CA LEU A 32 -15.37 16.71 -2.86
C LEU A 32 -14.83 17.92 -2.11
N ILE A 33 -13.53 17.94 -1.77
CA ILE A 33 -12.90 19.09 -1.12
C ILE A 33 -13.01 20.35 -2.01
N ILE A 34 -12.76 20.22 -3.31
CA ILE A 34 -12.89 21.33 -4.27
C ILE A 34 -14.35 21.83 -4.33
N ASP A 35 -15.34 20.92 -4.34
CA ASP A 35 -16.76 21.28 -4.32
C ASP A 35 -17.17 22.06 -3.07
N VAL A 36 -16.73 21.59 -1.90
CA VAL A 36 -17.01 22.28 -0.63
C VAL A 36 -16.36 23.66 -0.61
N LEU A 37 -15.14 23.80 -1.12
CA LEU A 37 -14.45 25.08 -1.27
C LEU A 37 -15.20 26.04 -2.19
N ASP A 38 -15.62 25.60 -3.38
CA ASP A 38 -16.39 26.42 -4.34
C ASP A 38 -17.71 26.90 -3.73
N ALA A 39 -18.45 26.00 -3.09
CA ALA A 39 -19.71 26.33 -2.41
C ALA A 39 -19.49 27.35 -1.26
N SER A 40 -18.45 27.16 -0.45
CA SER A 40 -18.13 28.03 0.68
C SER A 40 -17.72 29.43 0.22
N LEU A 41 -16.87 29.52 -0.81
CA LEU A 41 -16.43 30.80 -1.38
C LEU A 41 -17.57 31.54 -2.05
N THR A 42 -18.44 30.82 -2.76
CA THR A 42 -19.66 31.41 -3.36
C THR A 42 -20.58 31.96 -2.28
N ALA A 43 -20.83 31.20 -1.21
CA ALA A 43 -21.65 31.64 -0.07
C ALA A 43 -21.04 32.84 0.67
N ALA A 44 -19.71 32.93 0.73
CA ALA A 44 -18.97 34.05 1.31
C ALA A 44 -18.89 35.29 0.40
N GLY A 45 -19.52 35.27 -0.78
CA GLY A 45 -19.56 36.42 -1.69
C GLY A 45 -18.41 36.52 -2.68
N TYR A 46 -17.70 35.41 -2.95
CA TYR A 46 -16.59 35.33 -3.91
C TYR A 46 -16.91 34.43 -5.12
N PRO A 47 -17.98 34.69 -5.91
CA PRO A 47 -18.37 33.85 -7.04
C PRO A 47 -17.32 33.81 -8.18
N GLN A 48 -16.42 34.79 -8.24
CA GLN A 48 -15.29 34.84 -9.18
C GLN A 48 -14.27 33.71 -8.95
N SER A 49 -14.35 32.98 -7.83
CA SER A 49 -13.48 31.82 -7.56
C SER A 49 -13.83 30.58 -8.41
N LYS A 50 -15.06 30.52 -8.94
CA LYS A 50 -15.60 29.35 -9.64
C LYS A 50 -14.77 28.83 -10.83
N PRO A 51 -14.20 29.68 -11.72
CA PRO A 51 -13.32 29.20 -12.78
C PRO A 51 -12.09 28.46 -12.27
N PHE A 52 -11.54 28.86 -11.12
CA PHE A 52 -10.38 28.21 -10.52
C PHE A 52 -10.74 26.84 -9.93
N ALA A 53 -11.92 26.70 -9.32
CA ALA A 53 -12.42 25.41 -8.85
C ALA A 53 -12.62 24.43 -10.01
N LEU A 54 -13.20 24.90 -11.13
CA LEU A 54 -13.37 24.09 -12.34
C LEU A 54 -12.03 23.67 -12.96
N LEU A 55 -11.04 24.57 -12.99
CA LEU A 55 -9.69 24.26 -13.43
C LEU A 55 -9.06 23.18 -12.54
N GLY A 56 -9.17 23.33 -11.22
CA GLY A 56 -8.69 22.35 -10.25
C GLY A 56 -9.28 20.96 -10.49
N LYS A 57 -10.60 20.86 -10.66
CA LYS A 57 -11.26 19.58 -10.99
C LYS A 57 -10.75 18.98 -12.31
N SER A 58 -10.65 19.80 -13.35
CA SER A 58 -10.18 19.34 -14.67
C SER A 58 -8.75 18.79 -14.62
N ILE A 59 -7.89 19.35 -13.77
CA ILE A 59 -6.54 18.83 -13.53
C ILE A 59 -6.61 17.47 -12.82
N ILE A 60 -7.41 17.35 -11.75
CA ILE A 60 -7.57 16.08 -11.02
C ILE A 60 -8.17 14.98 -11.90
N ASP A 61 -9.11 15.34 -12.79
CA ASP A 61 -9.69 14.42 -13.78
C ASP A 61 -8.66 13.93 -14.80
N ALA A 62 -7.68 14.76 -15.15
CA ALA A 62 -6.64 14.42 -16.12
C ALA A 62 -5.51 13.55 -15.52
N LEU A 63 -5.34 13.54 -14.20
CA LEU A 63 -4.36 12.68 -13.54
C LEU A 63 -4.74 11.20 -13.72
N PRO A 64 -3.78 10.26 -13.82
CA PRO A 64 -4.08 8.83 -13.74
C PRO A 64 -4.50 8.44 -12.32
N ASP A 65 -5.29 7.37 -12.17
CA ASP A 65 -5.73 6.91 -10.83
C ASP A 65 -4.57 6.51 -9.92
N SER A 66 -3.54 5.86 -10.47
CA SER A 66 -2.34 5.47 -9.72
C SER A 66 -1.60 6.65 -9.08
N ALA A 67 -1.66 7.85 -9.66
CA ALA A 67 -1.03 9.03 -9.07
C ALA A 67 -1.69 9.50 -7.76
N MET A 68 -2.88 8.99 -7.46
CA MET A 68 -3.67 9.32 -6.28
C MET A 68 -4.21 8.07 -5.57
N THR A 69 -3.65 6.90 -5.87
CA THR A 69 -3.99 5.65 -5.20
C THR A 69 -2.81 5.26 -4.32
N ASN A 70 -3.10 4.79 -3.11
CA ASN A 70 -2.09 4.11 -2.31
C ASN A 70 -1.94 2.70 -2.85
N ASP A 71 -0.87 2.46 -3.60
CA ASP A 71 -0.61 1.20 -4.29
C ASP A 71 0.38 0.35 -3.47
N HIS A 72 0.28 -0.98 -3.60
CA HIS A 72 1.22 -1.91 -2.97
C HIS A 72 2.66 -1.59 -3.37
N ASP A 73 3.51 -1.32 -2.38
CA ASP A 73 4.93 -1.05 -2.60
C ASP A 73 5.83 -2.09 -1.93
N TYR A 74 7.12 -1.98 -2.25
CA TYR A 74 8.16 -2.87 -1.76
C TYR A 74 8.58 -2.46 -0.35
N VAL A 75 8.57 -3.42 0.57
CA VAL A 75 9.09 -3.21 1.92
C VAL A 75 10.50 -3.78 2.03
N ASP A 76 10.66 -5.09 1.90
CA ASP A 76 11.96 -5.76 2.01
C ASP A 76 11.96 -7.17 1.39
N VAL A 77 13.10 -7.85 1.42
CA VAL A 77 13.28 -9.23 0.96
C VAL A 77 14.11 -10.03 1.96
N TYR A 78 13.74 -11.29 2.18
CA TYR A 78 14.47 -12.25 2.98
C TYR A 78 14.98 -13.36 2.08
N TYR A 79 16.30 -13.47 1.96
CA TYR A 79 16.94 -14.48 1.12
C TYR A 79 17.17 -15.77 1.90
N THR A 80 16.83 -16.89 1.27
CA THR A 80 17.20 -18.24 1.71
C THR A 80 16.76 -18.52 3.15
N LEU A 81 15.47 -18.30 3.43
CA LEU A 81 14.86 -18.83 4.63
C LEU A 81 14.78 -20.35 4.50
N GLU A 82 15.24 -21.07 5.53
CA GLU A 82 15.36 -22.53 5.50
C GLU A 82 14.26 -23.21 6.32
N GLU A 83 13.89 -24.41 5.90
CA GLU A 83 12.95 -25.26 6.61
C GLU A 83 13.50 -25.67 7.98
N ASN A 84 12.63 -25.73 8.99
CA ASN A 84 12.96 -26.08 10.37
C ASN A 84 13.95 -25.14 11.08
N GLN A 85 14.23 -23.96 10.52
CA GLN A 85 15.03 -22.92 11.19
C GLN A 85 14.16 -21.93 11.96
N ARG A 86 14.73 -21.42 13.06
CA ARG A 86 14.18 -20.30 13.82
C ARG A 86 14.96 -19.05 13.49
N TYR A 87 14.25 -17.97 13.22
CA TYR A 87 14.81 -16.65 12.95
C TYR A 87 14.28 -15.70 14.03
N ASP A 88 15.17 -15.01 14.72
CA ASP A 88 14.86 -14.06 15.79
C ASP A 88 15.44 -12.70 15.41
N ASN A 89 14.60 -11.66 15.37
CA ASN A 89 14.94 -10.31 14.88
C ASN A 89 15.76 -10.36 13.58
N TYR A 90 15.37 -11.21 12.63
CA TYR A 90 16.13 -11.40 11.41
C TYR A 90 15.85 -10.24 10.46
N PRO A 91 16.87 -9.45 10.07
CA PRO A 91 16.67 -8.28 9.24
C PRO A 91 16.46 -8.67 7.77
N GLY A 92 15.62 -7.92 7.08
CA GLY A 92 15.52 -8.00 5.63
C GLY A 92 16.78 -7.46 4.96
N ALA A 93 16.99 -7.82 3.70
CA ALA A 93 18.19 -7.48 2.97
C ALA A 93 18.40 -5.96 2.78
N SER A 94 17.31 -5.19 2.78
CA SER A 94 17.31 -3.73 2.70
C SER A 94 17.35 -3.07 4.07
N GLY A 95 17.09 -3.82 5.15
CA GLY A 95 17.06 -3.34 6.52
C GLY A 95 15.81 -2.52 6.87
N ASN A 96 14.74 -2.65 6.09
CA ASN A 96 13.48 -1.93 6.28
C ASN A 96 12.52 -2.66 7.22
N ALA A 97 12.69 -3.98 7.40
CA ALA A 97 11.85 -4.79 8.28
C ALA A 97 12.65 -5.88 9.00
N GLU A 98 12.22 -6.22 10.22
CA GLU A 98 12.72 -7.36 11.00
C GLU A 98 11.58 -8.37 11.24
N ILE A 99 11.91 -9.67 11.21
CA ILE A 99 10.94 -10.74 11.43
C ILE A 99 11.39 -11.74 12.49
N ASP A 100 10.41 -12.29 13.20
CA ASP A 100 10.55 -13.50 14.00
C ASP A 100 9.81 -14.65 13.33
N LEU A 101 10.52 -15.73 13.00
CA LEU A 101 9.94 -16.93 12.40
C LEU A 101 10.26 -18.15 13.23
N ALA A 102 9.25 -19.00 13.43
CA ALA A 102 9.41 -20.29 14.07
C ALA A 102 8.73 -21.39 13.24
N PRO A 103 9.33 -22.59 13.15
CA PRO A 103 8.70 -23.74 12.50
C PRO A 103 7.40 -24.11 13.21
N ARG A 104 6.39 -24.50 12.44
CA ARG A 104 5.11 -24.95 12.98
C ARG A 104 4.58 -26.15 12.21
N ILE A 105 4.30 -27.23 12.94
CA ILE A 105 3.50 -28.35 12.43
C ILE A 105 2.03 -27.97 12.57
N ILE A 106 1.28 -28.12 11.48
CA ILE A 106 -0.16 -27.87 11.45
C ILE A 106 -0.84 -29.20 11.17
N ASP A 107 -1.66 -29.66 12.12
CA ASP A 107 -2.42 -30.89 11.96
C ASP A 107 -3.55 -30.69 10.92
N PRO A 108 -3.85 -31.72 10.11
CA PRO A 108 -5.00 -31.68 9.21
C PRO A 108 -6.31 -31.54 10.02
N ARG A 109 -7.27 -30.80 9.45
CA ARG A 109 -8.59 -30.57 10.04
C ARG A 109 -9.53 -31.76 9.82
#